data_AF-A0A1Q3JNA5-F1
#
_entry.id   AF-A0A1Q3JNA5-F1
#
_cell.length_a   1.000
_cell.length_b   1.000
_cell.length_c   1.000
_cell.angle_alpha   90.00
_cell.angle_beta   90.00
_cell.angle_gamma   90.00
#
_symmetry.space_group_name_H-M   'P 1'
#
loop_
_entity.id
_entity.type
_entity.pdbx_description
1 polymer ?
#
loop_
_entity_poly.entity_id
_entity_poly.type
_entity_poly.pdbx_seq_one_letter_code
_entity_poly.pdbx_strand_id
1 'polypeptide(L)'
;MQVLWEHGPSVVAEVQAALTDKLAYTTVLTILRTLEAKGYARHEEEGRGHRYFAIVEQRAAQESALAHLKRKLFKGSAELLFTQLVSDRGLSAEQLKRMRELLAREAAAAEDRKAR
;
A
#
# COMPACT_ATOMS: atom_id res chain seq x y z
N MET A 1 0.27 5.73 -7.40
CA MET A 1 0.74 4.34 -7.30
C MET A 1 -0.37 3.33 -7.52
N GLN A 2 -1.49 3.38 -6.79
CA GLN A 2 -2.59 2.41 -6.96
C GLN A 2 -3.02 2.20 -8.41
N VAL A 3 -3.27 3.28 -9.15
CA VAL A 3 -3.59 3.19 -10.59
C VAL A 3 -2.53 2.45 -11.39
N LEU A 4 -1.24 2.72 -11.16
CA LEU A 4 -0.15 2.03 -11.87
C LEU A 4 0.01 0.55 -11.49
N TRP A 5 -0.40 0.16 -10.27
CA TRP A 5 -0.40 -1.23 -9.84
C TRP A 5 -1.60 -2.00 -10.40
N GLU A 6 -2.77 -1.37 -10.47
CA GLU A 6 -4.02 -2.01 -10.92
C GLU A 6 -4.16 -2.04 -12.44
N HIS A 7 -3.77 -0.96 -13.11
CA HIS A 7 -3.91 -0.80 -14.56
C HIS A 7 -2.61 -0.99 -15.34
N GLY A 8 -1.48 -1.13 -14.64
CA GLY A 8 -0.16 -1.25 -15.25
C GLY A 8 0.39 0.07 -15.79
N PRO A 9 1.31 0.02 -16.77
CA PRO A 9 1.91 1.21 -17.37
C PRO A 9 0.87 2.16 -17.99
N SER A 10 0.85 3.43 -17.59
CA SER A 10 -0.18 4.39 -17.99
C SER A 10 0.37 5.79 -18.29
N VAL A 11 -0.26 6.49 -19.23
CA VAL A 11 0.02 7.92 -19.45
C VAL A 11 -0.70 8.79 -18.42
N VAL A 12 -0.25 10.04 -18.27
CA VAL A 12 -0.82 10.99 -17.28
C VAL A 12 -2.34 11.13 -17.40
N ALA A 13 -2.89 11.15 -18.62
CA ALA A 13 -4.32 11.27 -18.87
C ALA A 13 -5.10 10.02 -18.42
N GLU A 14 -4.56 8.83 -18.65
CA GLU A 14 -5.12 7.55 -18.17
C GLU A 14 -5.10 7.53 -16.63
N VAL A 15 -3.99 7.96 -16.01
CA VAL A 15 -3.89 8.05 -14.56
C VAL A 15 -4.93 9.03 -14.02
N GLN A 16 -5.05 10.21 -14.61
CA GLN A 16 -6.02 11.22 -14.21
C GLN A 16 -7.46 10.71 -14.28
N ALA A 17 -7.82 9.99 -15.36
CA ALA A 17 -9.16 9.48 -15.56
C ALA A 17 -9.53 8.35 -14.58
N ALA A 18 -8.55 7.58 -14.11
CA ALA A 18 -8.76 6.48 -13.16
C ALA A 18 -8.80 6.94 -11.68
N LEU A 19 -8.42 8.20 -11.38
CA LEU A 19 -8.49 8.72 -10.02
C LEU A 19 -9.94 9.07 -9.65
N THR A 20 -10.35 8.63 -8.45
CA THR A 20 -11.64 9.03 -7.86
C THR A 20 -11.71 10.55 -7.63
N ASP A 21 -10.58 11.15 -7.27
CA ASP A 21 -10.45 12.59 -7.07
C ASP A 21 -10.21 13.31 -8.40
N LYS A 22 -10.97 14.39 -8.64
CA LYS A 22 -10.79 15.23 -9.83
C LYS A 22 -9.58 16.14 -9.69
N LEU A 23 -8.39 15.60 -9.94
CA LEU A 23 -7.14 16.36 -9.97
C LEU A 23 -6.90 16.97 -11.35
N ALA A 24 -6.24 18.14 -11.38
CA ALA A 24 -5.75 18.72 -12.62
C ALA A 24 -4.60 17.88 -13.22
N TYR A 25 -4.49 17.87 -14.55
CA TYR A 25 -3.46 17.11 -15.28
C TYR A 25 -2.04 17.40 -14.77
N THR A 26 -1.72 18.68 -14.55
CA THR A 26 -0.39 19.13 -14.08
C THR A 26 -0.10 18.65 -12.66
N THR A 27 -1.12 18.53 -11.80
CA THR A 27 -1.00 17.94 -10.47
C THR A 27 -0.64 16.46 -10.57
N VAL A 28 -1.34 15.70 -11.42
CA VAL A 28 -1.05 14.28 -11.65
C VAL A 28 0.36 14.10 -12.20
N LEU A 29 0.77 14.90 -13.18
CA LEU A 29 2.13 14.90 -13.72
C LEU A 29 3.18 15.19 -12.64
N THR A 30 2.94 16.18 -11.78
CA THR A 30 3.85 16.52 -10.68
C THR A 30 3.97 15.39 -9.66
N ILE A 31 2.87 14.73 -9.33
CA ILE A 31 2.86 13.55 -8.46
C ILE A 31 3.65 12.40 -9.10
N LEU A 32 3.44 12.11 -10.38
CA LEU A 32 4.16 11.05 -11.10
C LEU A 32 5.68 11.32 -11.14
N ARG A 33 6.10 12.55 -11.46
CA ARG A 33 7.51 12.97 -11.39
C ARG A 33 8.09 12.85 -9.98
N THR A 34 7.31 13.19 -8.96
CA THR A 34 7.74 13.05 -7.57
C THR A 34 7.92 11.58 -7.18
N LEU A 35 7.03 10.69 -7.63
CA LEU A 35 7.13 9.25 -7.42
C LEU A 35 8.35 8.66 -8.13
N GLU A 36 8.63 9.12 -9.34
CA GLU A 36 9.83 8.75 -10.07
C GLU A 36 11.11 9.23 -9.39
N ALA A 37 11.18 10.50 -8.98
CA ALA A 37 12.32 11.04 -8.23
C ALA A 37 12.58 10.29 -6.92
N LYS A 38 11.53 9.74 -6.30
CA LYS A 38 11.61 8.90 -5.10
C LYS A 38 11.88 7.42 -5.40
N GLY A 39 11.99 7.02 -6.66
CA GLY A 39 12.30 5.64 -7.07
C GLY A 39 11.11 4.67 -6.96
N TYR A 40 9.88 5.15 -6.96
CA TYR A 40 8.68 4.30 -6.95
C TYR A 40 8.14 3.97 -8.34
N ALA A 41 8.41 4.85 -9.31
CA ALA A 41 7.98 4.69 -10.69
C ALA A 41 9.13 5.07 -11.64
N ARG A 42 8.98 4.73 -12.92
CA ARG A 42 9.74 5.30 -14.02
C ARG A 42 8.81 5.65 -15.17
N HIS A 43 9.32 6.41 -16.13
CA HIS A 43 8.67 6.55 -17.42
C HIS A 43 9.51 6.01 -18.59
N GLU A 44 8.79 5.71 -19.66
CA GLU A 44 9.31 5.55 -21.01
C GLU A 44 8.69 6.61 -21.93
N GLU A 45 9.42 6.98 -22.97
CA GLU A 45 8.93 7.90 -24.02
C GLU A 45 7.81 7.24 -24.81
N GLU A 46 6.67 7.92 -24.95
CA GLU A 46 5.54 7.48 -25.76
C GLU A 46 5.05 8.62 -26.65
N GLY A 47 5.56 8.65 -27.88
CA GLY A 47 5.24 9.70 -28.85
C GLY A 47 5.73 11.08 -28.38
N ARG A 48 4.79 11.92 -27.93
CA ARG A 48 5.06 13.26 -27.36
C ARG A 48 4.83 13.32 -25.84
N GLY A 49 4.53 12.19 -25.22
CA GLY A 49 4.22 12.07 -23.81
C GLY A 49 5.06 11.00 -23.13
N HIS A 50 4.77 10.77 -21.84
CA HIS A 50 5.48 9.81 -21.01
C HIS A 50 4.49 8.75 -20.53
N ARG A 51 4.85 7.47 -20.67
CA ARG A 51 4.13 6.35 -20.06
C ARG A 51 4.83 5.97 -18.76
N TYR A 52 4.15 6.11 -17.64
CA TYR A 52 4.69 5.79 -16.32
C TYR A 52 4.35 4.37 -15.91
N PHE A 53 5.26 3.69 -15.25
CA PHE A 53 5.06 2.35 -14.69
C PHE A 53 5.68 2.24 -13.29
N ALA A 54 5.08 1.39 -12.45
CA ALA A 54 5.61 1.11 -11.12
C ALA A 54 6.88 0.26 -11.23
N ILE A 55 7.91 0.61 -10.46
CA ILE A 55 9.14 -0.21 -10.33
C ILE A 55 9.27 -0.87 -8.96
N VAL A 56 8.27 -0.63 -8.09
CA VAL A 56 8.13 -1.31 -6.80
C VAL A 56 6.88 -2.17 -6.80
N GLU A 57 7.02 -3.38 -6.26
CA GLU A 57 5.90 -4.28 -6.00
C GLU A 57 4.96 -3.68 -4.94
N GLN A 58 3.65 -3.77 -5.18
CA GLN A 58 2.64 -3.21 -4.26
C GLN A 58 2.80 -3.78 -2.84
N ARG A 59 3.02 -5.09 -2.74
CA ARG A 59 3.21 -5.78 -1.46
C ARG A 59 4.45 -5.27 -0.72
N ALA A 60 5.58 -5.15 -1.41
CA ALA A 60 6.81 -4.65 -0.81
C ALA A 60 6.67 -3.20 -0.32
N ALA A 61 5.96 -2.36 -1.11
CA ALA A 61 5.66 -0.99 -0.72
C ALA A 61 4.75 -0.92 0.53
N GLN A 62 3.73 -1.77 0.59
CA GLN A 62 2.82 -1.88 1.75
C GLN A 62 3.56 -2.35 3.02
N GLU A 63 4.40 -3.38 2.91
CA GLU A 63 5.20 -3.89 4.03
C GLU A 63 6.16 -2.81 4.56
N SER A 64 6.82 -2.07 3.65
CA SER A 64 7.71 -0.96 4.01
C SER A 64 6.96 0.17 4.72
N ALA A 65 5.79 0.56 4.18
CA ALA A 65 4.95 1.60 4.78
C ALA A 65 4.47 1.19 6.18
N LEU A 66 4.01 -0.05 6.35
CA LEU A 66 3.58 -0.59 7.65
C LEU A 66 4.75 -0.62 8.65
N ALA A 67 5.93 -1.05 8.22
CA ALA A 67 7.12 -1.06 9.06
C ALA A 67 7.53 0.36 9.49
N HIS A 68 7.44 1.33 8.58
CA HIS A 68 7.69 2.74 8.88
C HIS A 68 6.69 3.30 9.90
N LEU A 69 5.39 3.07 9.67
CA LEU A 69 4.31 3.50 10.56
C LEU A 69 4.50 2.92 11.97
N LYS A 70 4.76 1.60 12.05
CA LYS A 70 4.98 0.89 13.31
C LYS A 70 6.13 1.50 14.10
N ARG A 71 7.26 1.81 13.44
CA ARG A 71 8.42 2.44 14.09
C ARG A 71 8.14 3.88 14.53
N LYS A 72 7.49 4.68 13.68
CA LYS A 72 7.30 6.11 13.91
C LYS A 72 6.23 6.42 14.97
N LEU A 73 5.12 5.69 14.95
CA LEU A 73 3.94 6.03 15.76
C LEU A 73 3.65 5.01 16.87
N PHE A 74 4.08 3.76 16.71
CA PHE A 74 3.73 2.67 17.62
C PHE A 74 4.94 2.05 18.31
N LYS A 75 6.06 2.78 18.40
CA LYS A 75 7.30 2.35 19.08
C LYS A 75 7.81 0.98 18.63
N GLY A 76 7.53 0.59 17.40
CA GLY A 76 7.90 -0.73 16.87
C GLY A 76 6.97 -1.88 17.25
N SER A 77 5.95 -1.65 18.08
CA SER A 77 5.02 -2.68 18.55
C SER A 77 3.88 -2.93 17.56
N ALA A 78 3.79 -4.17 17.09
CA ALA A 78 2.67 -4.63 16.27
C ALA A 78 1.38 -4.77 17.11
N GLU A 79 1.52 -5.14 18.39
CA GLU A 79 0.41 -5.28 19.32
C GLU A 79 -0.28 -3.93 19.55
N LEU A 80 0.48 -2.86 19.82
CA LEU A 80 -0.10 -1.52 20.03
C LEU A 80 -0.84 -1.01 18.78
N LEU A 81 -0.26 -1.22 17.60
CA LEU A 81 -0.93 -0.88 16.33
C LEU A 81 -2.24 -1.66 16.17
N PHE A 82 -2.23 -2.96 16.47
CA PHE A 82 -3.40 -3.82 16.37
C PHE A 82 -4.49 -3.43 17.37
N THR A 83 -4.12 -3.18 18.62
CA THR A 83 -5.05 -2.70 19.66
C THR A 83 -5.72 -1.41 19.21
N GLN A 84 -4.95 -0.42 18.72
CA GLN A 84 -5.55 0.83 18.23
C GLN A 84 -6.50 0.58 17.05
N LEU A 85 -6.14 -0.29 16.10
CA LEU A 85 -7.00 -0.60 14.95
C LEU A 85 -8.33 -1.23 15.36
N VAL A 86 -8.33 -2.09 16.40
CA VAL A 86 -9.53 -2.77 16.91
C VAL A 86 -10.36 -1.87 17.82
N SER A 87 -9.71 -1.06 18.67
CA SER A 87 -10.40 -0.20 19.64
C SER A 87 -11.10 1.02 19.01
N ASP A 88 -10.61 1.50 17.87
CA ASP A 88 -11.02 2.78 17.29
C ASP A 88 -12.12 2.65 16.21
N ARG A 89 -12.62 1.43 15.89
CA ARG A 89 -13.55 1.22 14.76
C ARG A 89 -14.64 0.17 14.96
N GLY A 90 -15.83 0.48 14.40
CA GLY A 90 -17.01 -0.37 14.27
C GLY A 90 -16.81 -1.59 13.37
N LEU A 91 -15.98 -2.52 13.83
CA LEU A 91 -15.85 -3.86 13.27
C LEU A 91 -17.10 -4.66 13.61
N SER A 92 -17.68 -5.33 12.61
CA SER A 92 -18.79 -6.25 12.83
C SER A 92 -18.32 -7.48 13.61
N ALA A 93 -19.26 -8.19 14.23
CA ALA A 93 -18.98 -9.44 14.94
C ALA A 93 -18.30 -10.47 14.01
N GLU A 94 -18.68 -10.49 12.72
CA GLU A 94 -18.07 -11.36 11.70
C GLU A 94 -16.64 -10.96 11.37
N GLN A 95 -16.33 -9.66 11.32
CA GLN A 95 -14.96 -9.19 11.11
C GLN A 95 -14.06 -9.58 12.30
N LEU A 96 -14.54 -9.37 13.52
CA LEU A 96 -13.83 -9.78 14.74
C LEU A 96 -13.61 -11.30 14.79
N LYS A 97 -14.62 -12.10 14.41
CA LYS A 97 -14.49 -13.56 14.34
C LYS A 97 -13.39 -13.98 13.36
N ARG A 98 -13.39 -13.45 12.13
CA ARG A 98 -12.35 -13.77 11.13
C ARG A 98 -10.95 -13.37 11.60
N MET A 99 -10.82 -12.23 12.29
CA MET A 99 -9.54 -11.81 12.87
C MET A 99 -9.06 -12.76 13.96
N ARG A 100 -9.96 -13.24 14.84
CA ARG A 100 -9.62 -14.23 15.87
C ARG A 100 -9.14 -15.54 15.27
N GLU A 101 -9.80 -16.02 14.22
CA GLU A 101 -9.40 -17.23 13.50
C GLU A 101 -8.02 -17.10 12.85
N LEU A 102 -7.73 -15.93 12.25
CA LEU A 102 -6.41 -15.64 11.68
C LEU A 102 -5.32 -15.67 12.77
N LEU A 103 -5.55 -15.01 13.90
CA LEU A 103 -4.60 -14.99 15.02
C LEU A 103 -4.34 -16.39 15.58
N ALA A 104 -5.39 -17.21 15.74
CA ALA A 104 -5.24 -18.58 16.20
C ALA A 104 -4.40 -19.43 15.23
N ARG A 105 -4.61 -19.26 13.93
CA ARG A 105 -3.82 -19.96 12.90
C ARG A 105 -2.34 -19.56 12.95
N GLU A 106 -2.04 -18.27 13.07
CA GLU A 106 -0.66 -17.78 13.14
C GLU A 106 0.04 -18.19 14.45
N ALA A 107 -0.71 -18.26 15.57
CA ALA A 107 -0.18 -18.76 16.84
C ALA A 107 0.23 -20.24 16.74
N ALA A 108 -0.65 -21.10 16.21
CA ALA A 108 -0.33 -22.51 15.98
C ALA A 108 0.90 -22.68 15.06
N ALA A 109 0.95 -21.92 13.95
CA ALA A 109 2.09 -21.96 13.04
C ALA A 109 3.39 -21.46 13.68
N ALA A 110 3.32 -20.54 14.65
CA ALA A 110 4.49 -20.05 15.38
C ALA A 110 5.02 -21.08 16.39
N GLU A 111 4.14 -21.85 17.01
CA GLU A 111 4.51 -22.97 17.89
C GLU A 111 5.18 -24.09 17.08
N ASP A 112 4.63 -24.45 15.93
CA ASP A 112 5.20 -25.44 15.01
C ASP A 112 6.61 -25.05 14.52
N ARG A 113 6.86 -23.75 14.29
CA ARG A 113 8.19 -23.23 13.90
C ARG A 113 9.20 -23.26 15.04
N LYS A 114 8.76 -23.20 16.30
CA LYS A 114 9.64 -23.29 17.48
C LYS A 114 9.97 -24.73 17.86
N ALA A 115 9.12 -25.68 17.47
CA ALA A 115 9.29 -27.11 17.72
C ALA A 115 10.18 -27.83 16.69
N ARG A 116 10.61 -27.12 15.63
CA ARG A 116 11.53 -27.59 14.58
C ARG A 116 12.90 -26.96 14.76
#